data_AF-A0A6M0G9E6-F1
#
_entry.id   AF-A0A6M0G9E6-F1
#
_cell.length_a   1.000
_cell.length_b   1.000
_cell.length_c   1.000
_cell.angle_alpha   90.00
_cell.angle_beta   90.00
_cell.angle_gamma   90.00
#
_symmetry.space_group_name_H-M   'P 1'
#
loop_
_entity.id
_entity.type
_entity.pdbx_description
1 polymer ?
#
loop_
_entity_poly.entity_id
_entity_poly.type
_entity_poly.pdbx_seq_one_letter_code
_entity_poly.pdbx_strand_id
1 'polypeptide(L)' 'MKQFTLGVVIASLLVVISACQTTPQSTTASSESNQAALPGKGVTARSAHSNWIEEHFQTEVVNIGLEKLGYQVA' A
#
# COMPACT_ATOMS: atom_id res chain seq x y z
N MET A 1 42.30 12.46 -10.97
CA MET A 1 41.01 12.24 -11.65
C MET A 1 40.33 10.91 -11.27
N LYS A 2 41.04 9.79 -11.10
CA LYS A 2 40.45 8.48 -10.74
C LYS A 2 39.78 8.41 -9.34
N GLN A 3 40.32 9.14 -8.36
CA GLN A 3 39.80 9.16 -6.98
C GLN A 3 38.47 9.91 -6.84
N PHE A 4 38.21 10.88 -7.72
CA PHE A 4 37.00 11.70 -7.68
C PHE A 4 35.79 10.94 -8.25
N THR A 5 36.01 10.12 -9.29
CA THR A 5 34.99 9.23 -9.85
C THR A 5 34.54 8.14 -8.88
N LEU A 6 35.44 7.63 -8.02
CA LEU A 6 35.07 6.63 -7.01
C LEU A 6 34.16 7.23 -5.93
N GLY A 7 34.46 8.46 -5.49
CA GLY A 7 33.67 9.16 -4.48
C GLY A 7 32.23 9.45 -4.92
N VAL A 8 32.04 9.83 -6.18
CA VAL A 8 30.71 10.12 -6.76
C VAL A 8 29.84 8.86 -6.85
N VAL A 9 30.43 7.71 -7.20
CA VAL A 9 29.69 6.42 -7.30
C VAL A 9 29.27 5.92 -5.91
N ILE A 10 30.10 6.11 -4.89
CA ILE A 10 29.77 5.71 -3.52
C ILE A 10 28.66 6.61 -2.96
N ALA A 11 28.71 7.92 -3.23
CA ALA A 11 27.69 8.85 -2.76
C ALA A 11 26.31 8.59 -3.38
N SER A 12 26.24 8.24 -4.68
CA SER A 12 24.96 7.91 -5.33
C SER A 12 24.37 6.59 -4.83
N LEU A 13 25.21 5.61 -4.46
CA LEU A 13 24.72 4.35 -3.88
C LEU A 13 24.06 4.54 -2.52
N LEU A 14 24.57 5.47 -1.69
CA LEU A 14 24.05 5.70 -0.33
C LEU A 14 22.67 6.37 -0.31
N VAL A 15 22.35 7.22 -1.30
CA VAL A 15 21.05 7.92 -1.36
C VAL A 15 19.89 6.97 -1.68
N VAL A 16 20.14 5.87 -2.40
CA VAL A 16 19.11 4.89 -2.77
C VAL A 16 18.69 4.03 -1.55
N ILE A 17 19.59 3.80 -0.60
CA ILE A 17 19.34 2.91 0.55
C ILE A 17 18.48 3.57 1.64
N SER A 18 18.45 4.90 1.70
CA SER A 18 17.66 5.65 2.71
C SER A 18 16.17 5.75 2.36
N ALA A 19 15.78 5.50 1.11
CA ALA A 19 14.38 5.56 0.67
C ALA A 19 13.52 4.36 1.14
N CYS A 20 14.17 3.28 1.63
CA CYS A 20 13.48 2.10 2.18
C CYS A 20 13.37 2.13 3.72
N GLN A 21 13.57 3.27 4.37
CA GLN A 21 13.30 3.37 5.81
C GLN A 21 11.80 3.37 6.05
N THR A 22 11.26 2.18 6.31
CA THR A 22 9.92 1.96 6.83
C THR A 22 9.75 2.81 8.09
N THR A 23 8.90 3.83 8.01
CA THR A 23 8.43 4.59 9.16
C THR A 23 7.94 3.61 10.23
N PRO A 24 8.44 3.64 11.48
CA PRO A 24 7.93 2.77 12.53
C PRO A 24 6.50 3.16 12.87
N GLN A 25 5.54 2.49 12.23
CA GLN A 25 4.14 2.50 12.60
C GLN A 25 4.00 1.72 13.91
N SER A 26 3.49 2.38 14.95
CA SER A 26 3.30 1.78 16.28
C SER A 26 2.46 0.50 16.18
N THR A 27 3.13 -0.62 16.46
CA THR A 27 2.58 -1.96 16.57
C THR A 27 1.63 -2.05 17.75
N THR A 28 0.33 -2.24 17.49
CA THR A 28 -0.53 -2.95 18.44
C THR A 28 -0.47 -4.42 18.05
N ALA A 29 0.09 -5.23 18.95
CA ALA A 29 0.36 -6.64 18.74
C ALA A 29 -0.92 -7.45 18.55
N SER A 30 -0.95 -8.30 17.53
CA SER A 30 -1.76 -9.52 17.50
C SER A 30 -0.99 -10.54 16.67
N SER A 31 -0.42 -11.51 17.37
CA SER A 31 0.24 -12.68 16.79
C SER A 31 -0.77 -13.51 16.02
N GLU A 32 -0.72 -13.51 14.69
CA GLU A 32 -1.36 -14.54 13.87
C GLU A 32 -0.78 -14.57 12.46
N SER A 33 -0.04 -15.65 12.16
CA SER A 33 0.39 -16.10 10.82
C SER A 33 1.31 -15.18 10.01
N ASN A 34 2.39 -15.74 9.45
CA ASN A 34 3.31 -15.10 8.49
C ASN A 34 2.65 -14.78 7.12
N GLN A 35 1.33 -14.58 7.05
CA GLN A 35 0.67 -13.96 5.92
C GLN A 35 0.63 -12.46 6.18
N ALA A 36 1.28 -11.69 5.31
CA ALA A 36 1.13 -10.24 5.29
C ALA A 36 -0.38 -9.93 5.32
N ALA A 37 -0.84 -9.29 6.40
CA ALA A 37 -2.24 -8.96 6.56
C ALA A 37 -2.67 -8.08 5.37
N LEU A 38 -3.78 -8.45 4.73
CA LEU A 38 -4.34 -7.65 3.65
C LEU A 38 -4.67 -6.24 4.17
N PRO A 39 -4.43 -5.19 3.38
CA PRO A 39 -4.50 -3.81 3.85
C PRO A 39 -5.88 -3.38 4.33
N GLY A 40 -6.96 -4.04 3.88
CA GLY A 40 -8.33 -3.77 4.29
C GLY A 40 -8.84 -4.59 5.46
N LYS A 41 -8.05 -5.51 6.03
CA LYS A 41 -8.52 -6.44 7.06
C LYS A 41 -9.09 -5.66 8.26
N GLY A 42 -10.38 -5.89 8.55
CA GLY A 42 -11.09 -5.24 9.66
C GLY A 42 -11.66 -3.85 9.33
N VAL A 43 -11.53 -3.37 8.09
CA VAL A 43 -12.09 -2.09 7.63
C VAL A 43 -13.36 -2.34 6.82
N THR A 44 -14.41 -1.58 7.14
CA THR A 44 -15.64 -1.55 6.34
C THR A 44 -15.65 -0.32 5.44
N ALA A 45 -15.85 -0.53 4.15
CA ALA A 45 -16.00 0.51 3.15
C ALA A 45 -17.45 0.54 2.66
N ARG A 46 -17.98 1.73 2.43
CA ARG A 46 -19.31 1.92 1.85
C ARG A 46 -19.19 2.74 0.59
N SER A 47 -19.66 2.18 -0.52
CA SER A 47 -19.63 2.86 -1.80
C SER A 47 -20.75 3.89 -1.88
N ALA A 48 -20.46 4.98 -2.59
CA ALA A 48 -21.40 6.05 -2.85
C ALA A 48 -21.35 6.38 -4.34
N HIS A 49 -22.50 6.31 -4.99
CA HIS A 49 -22.72 6.70 -6.38
C HIS A 49 -24.13 7.26 -6.53
N SER A 50 -24.42 7.95 -7.64
CA SER A 50 -25.77 8.36 -7.96
C SER A 50 -26.63 7.14 -8.34
N ASN A 51 -27.95 7.29 -8.43
CA ASN A 51 -28.82 6.19 -8.84
C ASN A 51 -28.80 5.91 -10.36
N TRP A 52 -27.80 6.43 -11.09
CA TRP A 52 -27.67 6.24 -12.53
C TRP A 52 -27.04 4.88 -12.81
N ILE A 53 -27.64 4.13 -13.74
CA ILE A 53 -27.21 2.76 -14.05
C ILE A 53 -25.79 2.73 -14.64
N GLU A 54 -25.41 3.81 -15.33
CA GLU A 54 -24.09 4.00 -15.93
C GLU A 54 -22.97 3.98 -14.89
N GLU A 55 -23.24 4.42 -13.65
CA GLU A 55 -22.26 4.46 -12.56
C GLU A 55 -22.15 3.13 -11.79
N HIS A 56 -23.06 2.18 -12.04
CA HIS A 56 -23.08 0.91 -11.32
C HIS A 56 -21.86 0.05 -11.65
N PHE A 57 -21.49 -0.04 -12.93
CA PHE A 57 -20.39 -0.92 -13.37
C PHE A 57 -19.06 -0.54 -12.72
N GLN A 58 -18.70 0.74 -12.77
CA GLN A 58 -17.45 1.24 -12.19
C GLN A 58 -17.42 1.07 -10.66
N THR A 59 -18.55 1.28 -9.99
CA THR A 59 -18.66 1.06 -8.54
C THR A 59 -18.38 -0.40 -8.19
N GLU A 60 -18.99 -1.34 -8.92
CA GLU A 60 -18.82 -2.76 -8.67
C GLU A 60 -17.39 -3.24 -8.92
N VAL A 61 -16.73 -2.73 -9.95
CA VAL A 61 -15.31 -3.06 -10.20
C VAL A 61 -14.43 -2.64 -9.01
N VAL A 62 -14.69 -1.47 -8.42
CA VAL A 62 -13.97 -1.00 -7.23
C VAL A 62 -14.30 -1.85 -6.00
N ASN A 63 -15.58 -2.18 -5.79
CA ASN A 63 -16.03 -3.04 -4.69
C ASN A 63 -15.31 -4.39 -4.70
N ILE A 64 -15.25 -5.06 -5.86
CA ILE A 64 -14.54 -6.33 -6.03
C ILE A 64 -13.04 -6.19 -5.71
N GLY A 65 -12.43 -5.06 -6.10
CA GLY A 65 -11.05 -4.75 -5.76
C GLY A 65 -10.83 -4.60 -4.25
N LEU A 66 -11.72 -3.88 -3.57
CA LEU A 66 -11.69 -3.68 -2.12
C LEU A 66 -11.86 -5.01 -1.37
N GLU A 67 -12.78 -5.88 -1.81
CA GLU A 67 -12.95 -7.21 -1.22
C GLU A 67 -11.68 -8.06 -1.34
N LYS A 68 -11.01 -8.05 -2.49
CA LYS A 68 -9.72 -8.74 -2.69
C LYS A 68 -8.60 -8.19 -1.81
N LEU A 69 -8.70 -6.93 -1.42
CA LEU A 69 -7.79 -6.26 -0.48
C LEU A 69 -8.21 -6.46 0.98
N GLY A 70 -9.27 -7.23 1.26
CA GLY A 70 -9.71 -7.61 2.60
C GLY A 70 -10.69 -6.63 3.26
N TYR A 71 -11.22 -5.65 2.54
CA TYR A 71 -12.27 -4.77 3.04
C TYR A 71 -13.63 -5.48 3.04
N GLN A 72 -14.48 -5.13 4.00
CA GLN A 72 -15.91 -5.47 3.97
C GLN A 72 -16.66 -4.35 3.24
N VAL A 73 -17.35 -4.64 2.13
CA VAL A 73 -18.18 -3.66 1.43
C VAL A 73 -19.61 -3.72 1.97
N ALA A 74 -20.20 -2.57 2.34
CA ALA A 74 -21.51 -2.44 2.99
C ALA A 74 -22.46 -1.47 2.25
#